data_AF-A0AAX1DQJ7-F1
#
_entry.id   AF-A0AAX1DQJ7-F1
#
_cell.length_a   1.000
_cell.length_b   1.000
_cell.length_c   1.000
_cell.angle_alpha   90.00
_cell.angle_beta   90.00
_cell.angle_gamma   90.00
#
_symmetry.space_group_name_H-M   'P 1'
#
loop_
_entity.id
_entity.type
_entity.pdbx_description
1 polymer ?
#
loop_
_entity_poly.entity_id
_entity_poly.type
_entity_poly.pdbx_seq_one_letter_code
_entity_poly.pdbx_strand_id
1 'polypeptide(L)'
;MLVEGKWSSDWHPVQATDKQGGFVRQTSGFRDFISSDGSTAFAAEPDRYHLYVALICPWASRALIARKLKGLEALIGVTVVEPQLGAQGWRFSNFPGAQPDPLNNAQYLHEIYTRVAPDYTGRATVPVLWDRKTATIVSNESADIVRMFNSGFGDLADNRIDLYPATLRAEIDALNESLYPRLNNGVYRAGFATTSVSYQQAFNDVFSQLDELEALLSDGRTFLLGERLTETDIRLFVTLIRFDVAYHGLFKCNLRRIRDYTLLNRYLKSMLSVSGVRETVNIDHIKQGYYSIKALNPNGIVPAGPDLSEYGL
;
A
#
# COMPACT_ATOMS: atom_id res chain seq x y z
N MET A 1 17.73 -9.33 -3.82
CA MET A 1 17.04 -9.18 -2.50
C MET A 1 18.09 -9.27 -1.39
N LEU A 2 17.78 -8.98 -0.12
CA LEU A 2 18.77 -9.20 0.94
C LEU A 2 18.90 -10.71 1.23
N VAL A 3 20.15 -11.18 1.31
CA VAL A 3 20.55 -12.50 1.79
C VAL A 3 21.66 -12.27 2.80
N GLU A 4 21.42 -12.62 4.06
CA GLU A 4 22.35 -12.36 5.17
C GLU A 4 22.81 -10.89 5.21
N GLY A 5 21.84 -9.97 5.10
CA GLY A 5 22.06 -8.51 5.09
C GLY A 5 22.80 -7.96 3.87
N LYS A 6 23.20 -8.81 2.91
CA LYS A 6 23.86 -8.37 1.67
C LYS A 6 22.89 -8.35 0.52
N TRP A 7 22.96 -7.31 -0.30
CA TRP A 7 22.16 -7.24 -1.51
C TRP A 7 22.62 -8.30 -2.52
N SER A 8 21.78 -9.30 -2.79
CA SER A 8 21.95 -10.23 -3.91
C SER A 8 21.48 -9.57 -5.21
N SER A 9 22.27 -9.76 -6.27
CA SER A 9 22.34 -8.90 -7.47
C SER A 9 21.03 -8.61 -8.20
N ASP A 10 20.00 -9.44 -8.04
CA ASP A 10 18.79 -9.30 -8.84
C ASP A 10 17.53 -9.14 -7.98
N TRP A 11 16.90 -7.96 -8.09
CA TRP A 11 15.51 -7.79 -7.71
C TRP A 11 14.63 -8.37 -8.81
N HIS A 12 13.90 -9.44 -8.50
CA HIS A 12 12.86 -9.97 -9.38
C HIS A 12 11.48 -9.51 -8.90
N PRO A 13 10.54 -9.13 -9.79
CA PRO A 13 9.20 -8.74 -9.37
C PRO A 13 8.43 -9.92 -8.77
N VAL A 14 8.59 -11.11 -9.34
CA VAL A 14 8.05 -12.39 -8.83
C VAL A 14 9.03 -12.95 -7.79
N GLN A 15 8.53 -13.24 -6.59
CA GLN A 15 9.36 -13.71 -5.48
C GLN A 15 9.46 -15.22 -5.40
N ALA A 16 8.29 -15.84 -5.49
CA ALA A 16 8.10 -17.26 -5.48
C ALA A 16 6.85 -17.55 -6.28
N THR A 17 6.87 -18.70 -6.94
CA THR A 17 5.71 -19.28 -7.59
C THR A 17 5.35 -20.56 -6.85
N ASP A 18 4.07 -20.77 -6.57
CA ASP A 18 3.60 -22.08 -6.12
C ASP A 18 3.75 -23.13 -7.24
N LYS A 19 3.40 -24.39 -6.93
CA LYS A 19 3.51 -25.51 -7.88
C LYS A 19 2.61 -25.35 -9.11
N GLN A 20 1.64 -24.43 -9.08
CA GLN A 20 0.68 -24.14 -10.15
C GLN A 20 1.03 -22.85 -10.93
N GLY A 21 2.12 -22.16 -10.56
CA GLY A 21 2.56 -20.91 -11.17
C GLY A 21 1.93 -19.65 -10.56
N GLY A 22 1.26 -19.78 -9.40
CA GLY A 22 0.66 -18.68 -8.67
C GLY A 22 1.71 -17.84 -7.92
N PHE A 23 1.55 -16.51 -7.97
CA PHE A 23 2.41 -15.57 -7.25
C PHE A 23 2.26 -15.69 -5.72
N VAL A 24 3.39 -15.88 -5.02
CA VAL A 24 3.47 -15.91 -3.55
C VAL A 24 4.17 -14.65 -3.05
N ARG A 25 3.57 -13.97 -2.07
CA ARG A 25 4.09 -12.73 -1.46
C ARG A 25 4.88 -13.03 -0.18
N GLN A 26 5.99 -12.31 0.05
CA GLN A 26 6.66 -12.32 1.35
C GLN A 26 5.76 -11.85 2.49
N THR A 27 5.91 -12.45 3.66
CA THR A 27 5.41 -11.90 4.91
C THR A 27 6.36 -10.83 5.46
N SER A 28 5.79 -9.77 6.04
CA SER A 28 6.51 -8.70 6.73
C SER A 28 7.24 -9.22 7.97
N GLY A 29 8.45 -8.73 8.23
CA GLY A 29 9.34 -9.26 9.28
C GLY A 29 9.40 -8.41 10.55
N PHE A 30 9.25 -7.09 10.44
CA PHE A 30 9.23 -6.17 11.58
C PHE A 30 7.78 -5.87 11.94
N ARG A 31 7.37 -6.24 13.15
CA ARG A 31 5.95 -6.31 13.57
C ARG A 31 5.71 -5.69 14.95
N ASP A 32 6.59 -4.81 15.42
CA ASP A 32 6.40 -4.14 16.69
C ASP A 32 5.33 -3.05 16.61
N PHE A 33 4.83 -2.63 17.77
CA PHE A 33 3.72 -1.67 17.90
C PHE A 33 4.10 -0.43 18.72
N ILE A 34 3.58 0.72 18.32
CA ILE A 34 3.58 1.95 19.11
C ILE A 34 2.41 1.91 20.09
N SER A 35 2.65 2.36 21.33
CA SER A 35 1.62 2.49 22.35
C SER A 35 1.68 3.85 23.05
N SER A 36 0.52 4.35 23.47
CA SER A 36 0.39 5.59 24.25
C SER A 36 0.42 5.35 25.76
N ASP A 37 0.18 4.11 26.20
CA ASP A 37 0.14 3.69 27.60
C ASP A 37 1.48 3.10 28.09
N GLY A 38 2.50 3.03 27.23
CA GLY A 38 3.81 2.48 27.55
C GLY A 38 3.84 0.95 27.62
N SER A 39 2.82 0.26 27.11
CA SER A 39 2.79 -1.21 27.04
C SER A 39 3.81 -1.81 26.06
N THR A 40 4.40 -1.00 25.19
CA THR A 40 5.41 -1.42 24.21
C THR A 40 6.71 -0.61 24.36
N ALA A 41 7.81 -1.10 23.78
CA ALA A 41 9.10 -0.40 23.75
C ALA A 41 9.07 0.92 22.94
N PHE A 42 8.02 1.13 22.15
CA PHE A 42 7.85 2.26 21.25
C PHE A 42 6.73 3.17 21.76
N ALA A 43 7.09 4.14 22.60
CA ALA A 43 6.16 5.12 23.16
C ALA A 43 5.74 6.19 22.14
N ALA A 44 4.45 6.52 22.09
CA ALA A 44 3.92 7.60 21.29
C ALA A 44 4.49 8.97 21.71
N GLU A 45 5.50 9.43 20.96
CA GLU A 45 6.23 10.67 21.23
C GLU A 45 6.22 11.54 19.95
N PRO A 46 5.95 12.86 20.04
CA PRO A 46 6.19 13.78 18.92
C PRO A 46 7.64 13.71 18.43
N ASP A 47 7.84 13.95 17.13
CA ASP A 47 9.16 14.00 16.48
C ASP A 47 10.01 12.73 16.57
N ARG A 48 9.49 11.61 17.09
CA ARG A 48 10.24 10.34 17.20
C ARG A 48 10.19 9.49 15.93
N TYR A 49 9.07 9.51 15.22
CA TYR A 49 8.80 8.54 14.16
C TYR A 49 8.93 9.14 12.77
N HIS A 50 9.36 8.31 11.83
CA HIS A 50 9.47 8.68 10.42
C HIS A 50 8.94 7.55 9.53
N LEU A 51 8.33 7.89 8.39
CA LEU A 51 7.75 6.92 7.49
C LEU A 51 8.46 6.95 6.13
N TYR A 52 9.08 5.84 5.74
CA TYR A 52 9.59 5.67 4.38
C TYR A 52 8.51 5.01 3.51
N VAL A 53 8.20 5.62 2.37
CA VAL A 53 7.10 5.21 1.48
C VAL A 53 7.51 5.27 0.02
N ALA A 54 6.76 4.59 -0.85
CA ALA A 54 6.73 4.86 -2.29
C ALA A 54 5.29 5.20 -2.67
N LEU A 55 5.06 6.30 -3.40
CA LEU A 55 3.71 6.72 -3.80
C LEU A 55 3.06 5.71 -4.79
N ILE A 56 3.86 4.89 -5.45
CA ILE A 56 3.33 3.78 -6.27
C ILE A 56 2.67 2.69 -5.44
N CYS A 57 3.12 2.49 -4.19
CA CYS A 57 2.84 1.29 -3.44
C CYS A 57 1.49 1.39 -2.73
N PRO A 58 0.50 0.53 -3.03
CA PRO A 58 -0.80 0.58 -2.36
C PRO A 58 -0.68 0.32 -0.86
N TRP A 59 0.27 -0.52 -0.42
CA TRP A 59 0.51 -0.79 1.00
C TRP A 59 1.03 0.45 1.73
N ALA A 60 1.94 1.19 1.12
CA ALA A 60 2.46 2.43 1.71
C ALA A 60 1.42 3.56 1.69
N SER A 61 0.57 3.62 0.65
CA SER A 61 -0.54 4.58 0.60
C SER A 61 -1.54 4.38 1.73
N ARG A 62 -1.74 3.15 2.25
CA ARG A 62 -2.60 2.93 3.42
C ARG A 62 -2.11 3.72 4.64
N ALA A 63 -0.80 3.64 4.91
CA ALA A 63 -0.18 4.36 6.01
C ALA A 63 -0.24 5.88 5.79
N LEU A 64 -0.04 6.37 4.55
CA LEU A 64 -0.17 7.80 4.23
C LEU A 64 -1.59 8.33 4.47
N ILE A 65 -2.60 7.59 4.04
CA ILE A 65 -4.01 7.95 4.26
C ILE A 65 -4.34 7.95 5.74
N ALA A 66 -3.96 6.89 6.48
CA ALA A 66 -4.17 6.84 7.92
C ALA A 66 -3.47 8.00 8.66
N ARG A 67 -2.22 8.34 8.28
CA ARG A 67 -1.48 9.49 8.82
C ARG A 67 -2.23 10.80 8.60
N LYS A 68 -2.76 11.02 7.40
CA LYS A 68 -3.57 12.21 7.05
C LYS A 68 -4.87 12.27 7.87
N LEU A 69 -5.65 11.19 7.87
CA LEU A 69 -6.94 11.13 8.55
C LEU A 69 -6.83 11.26 10.07
N LYS A 70 -5.72 10.81 10.64
CA LYS A 70 -5.44 10.87 12.09
C LYS A 70 -4.67 12.14 12.49
N GLY A 71 -4.46 13.08 11.58
CA GLY A 71 -3.80 14.36 11.90
C GLY A 71 -2.34 14.25 12.32
N LEU A 72 -1.66 13.14 11.99
CA LEU A 72 -0.31 12.81 12.48
C LEU A 72 0.82 13.49 11.68
N GLU A 73 0.49 14.51 10.89
CA GLU A 73 1.41 15.04 9.89
C GLU A 73 2.60 15.78 10.48
N ALA A 74 2.35 16.54 11.55
CA ALA A 74 3.37 17.26 12.27
C ALA A 74 4.23 16.33 13.15
N LEU A 75 3.76 15.11 13.45
CA LEU A 75 4.42 14.18 14.37
C LEU A 75 5.28 13.14 13.65
N ILE A 76 4.87 12.76 12.44
CA ILE A 76 5.50 11.68 11.67
C ILE A 76 5.99 12.26 10.35
N GLY A 77 7.31 12.40 10.21
CA GLY A 77 7.95 12.78 8.96
C GLY A 77 7.75 11.72 7.88
N VAL A 78 7.86 12.11 6.60
CA VAL A 78 7.75 11.19 5.46
C VAL A 78 8.91 11.40 4.51
N THR A 79 9.52 10.31 4.06
CA THR A 79 10.45 10.28 2.92
C THR A 79 9.91 9.34 1.86
N VAL A 80 9.77 9.87 0.65
CA VAL A 80 9.29 9.16 -0.54
C VAL A 80 10.48 8.69 -1.36
N VAL A 81 10.55 7.39 -1.66
CA VAL A 81 11.53 6.81 -2.59
C VAL A 81 11.11 6.99 -4.05
N GLU A 82 12.04 6.79 -4.98
CA GLU A 82 11.73 6.80 -6.41
C GLU A 82 10.58 5.85 -6.77
N PRO A 83 9.73 6.22 -7.75
CA PRO A 83 8.62 5.36 -8.16
C PRO A 83 9.09 4.08 -8.86
N GLN A 84 10.26 4.09 -9.50
CA GLN A 84 10.78 2.95 -10.26
C GLN A 84 11.66 2.06 -9.38
N LEU A 85 11.33 0.78 -9.30
CA LEU A 85 12.17 -0.23 -8.64
C LEU A 85 13.39 -0.53 -9.52
N GLY A 86 14.57 -0.09 -9.09
CA GLY A 86 15.84 -0.37 -9.76
C GLY A 86 16.39 -1.77 -9.44
N ALA A 87 17.59 -2.07 -9.95
CA ALA A 87 18.28 -3.33 -9.69
C ALA A 87 18.55 -3.57 -8.19
N GLN A 88 18.66 -2.51 -7.39
CA GLN A 88 18.83 -2.54 -5.94
C GLN A 88 17.52 -2.29 -5.16
N GLY A 89 16.37 -2.31 -5.84
CA GLY A 89 15.07 -2.02 -5.22
C GLY A 89 14.81 -0.51 -5.10
N TRP A 90 14.24 -0.11 -3.96
CA TRP A 90 13.81 1.28 -3.71
C TRP A 90 14.99 2.21 -3.49
N ARG A 91 15.05 3.30 -4.25
CA ARG A 91 16.14 4.27 -4.22
C ARG A 91 15.69 5.60 -3.62
N PHE A 92 16.55 6.20 -2.80
CA PHE A 92 16.43 7.58 -2.36
C PHE A 92 17.13 8.51 -3.34
N SER A 93 16.44 9.57 -3.79
CA SER A 93 17.01 10.52 -4.76
C SER A 93 16.22 11.83 -4.84
N ASN A 94 16.66 12.73 -5.73
CA ASN A 94 15.97 13.98 -6.07
C ASN A 94 14.97 13.83 -7.23
N PHE A 95 14.47 12.63 -7.53
CA PHE A 95 13.42 12.45 -8.53
C PHE A 95 12.19 13.29 -8.15
N PRO A 96 11.46 13.94 -9.10
CA PRO A 96 10.29 14.76 -8.77
C PRO A 96 9.28 14.03 -7.87
N GLY A 97 9.04 14.54 -6.66
CA GLY A 97 8.15 13.93 -5.66
C GLY A 97 8.77 12.79 -4.82
N ALA A 98 10.05 12.48 -5.02
CA ALA A 98 10.88 11.66 -4.12
C ALA A 98 11.87 12.56 -3.36
N GLN A 99 12.50 12.02 -2.32
CA GLN A 99 13.55 12.72 -1.56
C GLN A 99 14.77 11.82 -1.30
N PRO A 100 15.97 12.40 -1.18
CA PRO A 100 17.08 11.72 -0.53
C PRO A 100 16.71 11.39 0.92
N ASP A 101 17.35 10.38 1.49
CA ASP A 101 17.12 10.01 2.88
C ASP A 101 17.76 11.03 3.84
N PRO A 102 16.96 11.77 4.63
CA PRO A 102 17.48 12.83 5.49
C PRO A 102 17.98 12.31 6.85
N LEU A 103 17.75 11.04 7.18
CA LEU A 103 18.01 10.49 8.51
C LEU A 103 19.22 9.57 8.54
N ASN A 104 19.35 8.70 7.54
CA ASN A 104 20.32 7.61 7.56
C ASN A 104 21.39 7.73 6.47
N ASN A 105 21.27 8.73 5.57
CA ASN A 105 22.12 8.89 4.40
C ASN A 105 22.20 7.62 3.53
N ALA A 106 21.12 6.84 3.51
CA ALA A 106 21.01 5.64 2.69
C ALA A 106 20.76 6.03 1.21
N GLN A 107 21.37 5.28 0.29
CA GLN A 107 21.06 5.40 -1.14
C GLN A 107 19.89 4.53 -1.55
N TYR A 108 19.73 3.39 -0.88
CA TYR A 108 18.66 2.44 -1.12
C TYR A 108 18.00 2.01 0.19
N LEU A 109 16.71 1.69 0.14
CA LEU A 109 15.96 1.26 1.31
C LEU A 109 16.52 -0.01 1.95
N HIS A 110 17.14 -0.90 1.16
CA HIS A 110 17.74 -2.12 1.70
C HIS A 110 18.87 -1.84 2.70
N GLU A 111 19.58 -0.73 2.55
CA GLU A 111 20.63 -0.31 3.50
C GLU A 111 20.06 0.01 4.88
N ILE A 112 18.81 0.49 4.95
CA ILE A 112 18.08 0.68 6.22
C ILE A 112 17.83 -0.67 6.89
N TYR A 113 17.39 -1.68 6.13
CA TYR A 113 17.16 -3.03 6.64
C TYR A 113 18.46 -3.69 7.10
N THR A 114 19.51 -3.64 6.28
CA THR A 114 20.85 -4.18 6.62
C THR A 114 21.43 -3.53 7.87
N ARG A 115 21.22 -2.22 8.07
CA ARG A 115 21.68 -1.52 9.27
C ARG A 115 21.05 -2.05 10.55
N VAL A 116 19.75 -2.36 10.50
CA VAL A 116 18.98 -2.81 11.67
C VAL A 116 19.15 -4.30 11.93
N ALA A 117 19.22 -5.10 10.86
CA ALA A 117 19.36 -6.54 10.92
C ALA A 117 20.43 -7.00 9.91
N PRO A 118 21.71 -7.09 10.33
CA PRO A 118 22.83 -7.45 9.46
C PRO A 118 22.76 -8.85 8.85
N ASP A 119 21.88 -9.71 9.38
CA ASP A 119 21.60 -11.06 8.92
C ASP A 119 20.25 -11.17 8.18
N TYR A 120 19.56 -10.04 7.94
CA TYR A 120 18.24 -10.03 7.32
C TYR A 120 18.23 -10.71 5.96
N THR A 121 17.31 -11.65 5.78
CA THR A 121 17.04 -12.32 4.51
C THR A 121 15.60 -12.05 4.09
N GLY A 122 15.43 -11.31 2.99
CA GLY A 122 14.12 -10.84 2.57
C GLY A 122 14.17 -9.63 1.63
N ARG A 123 13.00 -9.14 1.23
CA ARG A 123 12.82 -7.90 0.49
C ARG A 123 12.73 -6.73 1.46
N ALA A 124 13.50 -5.68 1.16
CA ALA A 124 13.28 -4.37 1.74
C ALA A 124 12.01 -3.76 1.12
N THR A 125 10.90 -3.79 1.85
CA THR A 125 9.59 -3.31 1.41
C THR A 125 9.28 -1.94 1.99
N VAL A 126 8.39 -1.21 1.32
CA VAL A 126 7.67 -0.05 1.87
C VAL A 126 6.23 -0.46 2.19
N PRO A 127 5.57 0.14 3.20
CA PRO A 127 6.09 1.20 4.09
C PRO A 127 7.11 0.69 5.10
N VAL A 128 7.91 1.60 5.66
CA VAL A 128 8.75 1.37 6.86
C VAL A 128 8.44 2.46 7.86
N LEU A 129 7.95 2.09 9.04
CA LEU A 129 7.85 2.97 10.19
C LEU A 129 9.14 2.89 11.00
N TRP A 130 9.87 3.99 11.03
CA TRP A 130 11.21 4.13 11.58
C TRP A 130 11.19 4.86 12.91
N ASP A 131 11.92 4.36 13.90
CA ASP A 131 12.17 5.02 15.18
C ASP A 131 13.50 5.79 15.11
N ARG A 132 13.43 7.12 15.13
CA ARG A 132 14.62 8.00 15.10
C ARG A 132 15.44 7.92 16.39
N LYS A 133 14.82 7.56 17.52
CA LYS A 133 15.46 7.53 18.84
C LYS A 133 16.37 6.33 19.01
N THR A 134 15.90 5.17 18.56
CA THR A 134 16.64 3.90 18.65
C THR A 134 17.30 3.48 17.34
N ALA A 135 17.10 4.26 16.27
CA ALA A 135 17.60 3.98 14.93
C ALA A 135 17.24 2.57 14.44
N THR A 136 15.97 2.19 14.60
CA THR A 136 15.44 0.87 14.23
C THR A 136 14.13 0.96 13.45
N ILE A 137 13.74 -0.15 12.84
CA ILE A 137 12.43 -0.33 12.20
C ILE A 137 11.44 -0.79 13.27
N VAL A 138 10.36 -0.02 13.47
CA VAL A 138 9.22 -0.44 14.31
C VAL A 138 8.41 -1.49 13.55
N SER A 139 7.98 -1.15 12.34
CA SER A 139 7.17 -2.05 11.53
C SER A 139 7.35 -1.80 10.05
N ASN A 140 7.27 -2.87 9.27
CA ASN A 140 7.12 -2.81 7.81
C ASN A 140 5.81 -3.43 7.31
N GLU A 141 4.85 -3.67 8.22
CA GLU A 141 3.52 -4.18 7.90
C GLU A 141 2.50 -3.04 7.83
N SER A 142 1.95 -2.81 6.63
CA SER A 142 0.98 -1.72 6.39
C SER A 142 -0.28 -1.81 7.24
N ALA A 143 -0.80 -3.02 7.48
CA ALA A 143 -2.01 -3.20 8.28
C ALA A 143 -1.77 -2.80 9.75
N ASP A 144 -0.65 -3.25 10.31
CA ASP A 144 -0.25 -2.90 11.68
C ASP A 144 0.00 -1.39 11.81
N ILE A 145 0.65 -0.76 10.82
CA ILE A 145 0.89 0.69 10.81
C ILE A 145 -0.42 1.48 10.80
N VAL A 146 -1.43 1.06 10.02
CA VAL A 146 -2.75 1.71 10.05
C VAL A 146 -3.40 1.58 11.43
N ARG A 147 -3.34 0.40 12.06
CA ARG A 147 -3.85 0.19 13.43
C ARG A 147 -3.10 1.05 14.45
N MET A 148 -1.77 1.14 14.35
CA MET A 148 -0.95 2.00 15.19
C MET A 148 -1.31 3.48 15.03
N PHE A 149 -1.52 3.96 13.80
CA PHE A 149 -1.95 5.34 13.59
C PHE A 149 -3.36 5.60 14.09
N ASN A 150 -4.24 4.58 14.07
CA ASN A 150 -5.59 4.70 14.59
C ASN A 150 -5.63 4.93 16.10
N SER A 151 -4.90 4.13 16.89
CA SER A 151 -5.02 4.14 18.36
C SER A 151 -3.69 4.28 19.12
N GLY A 152 -2.56 3.94 18.51
CA GLY A 152 -1.25 3.91 19.17
C GLY A 152 -0.74 5.27 19.63
N PHE A 153 -1.22 6.37 19.05
CA PHE A 153 -0.82 7.74 19.41
C PHE A 153 -1.72 8.42 20.45
N GLY A 154 -2.81 7.78 20.89
CA GLY A 154 -3.72 8.32 21.91
C GLY A 154 -4.21 9.75 21.58
N ASP A 155 -4.05 10.67 22.52
CA ASP A 155 -4.50 12.06 22.40
C ASP A 155 -3.65 12.92 21.44
N LEU A 156 -2.52 12.38 20.95
CA LEU A 156 -1.70 13.04 19.94
C LEU A 156 -2.31 12.91 18.52
N ALA A 157 -3.30 12.03 18.34
CA ALA A 157 -3.99 11.80 17.08
C ALA A 157 -5.40 12.41 17.08
N ASP A 158 -5.94 12.65 15.89
CA ASP A 158 -7.33 13.04 15.71
C ASP A 158 -8.27 11.85 15.97
N ASN A 159 -8.93 11.85 17.13
CA ASN A 159 -9.84 10.80 17.57
C ASN A 159 -11.29 10.98 17.08
N ARG A 160 -11.58 11.98 16.22
CA ARG A 160 -12.90 12.12 15.59
C ARG A 160 -13.19 11.02 14.57
N ILE A 161 -12.14 10.41 14.02
CA ILE A 161 -12.22 9.26 13.12
C ILE A 161 -11.61 8.06 13.83
N ASP A 162 -12.43 7.04 14.06
CA ASP A 162 -11.97 5.71 14.48
C ASP A 162 -12.07 4.77 13.28
N LEU A 163 -10.92 4.36 12.76
CA LEU A 163 -10.79 3.46 11.61
C LEU A 163 -11.04 1.98 11.99
N TYR A 164 -11.12 1.66 13.29
CA TYR A 164 -11.37 0.31 13.80
C TYR A 164 -12.26 0.27 15.05
N PRO A 165 -13.49 0.80 14.95
CA PRO A 165 -14.37 0.90 16.10
C PRO A 165 -14.77 -0.49 16.59
N ALA A 166 -14.83 -0.64 17.91
CA ALA A 166 -15.11 -1.90 18.60
C ALA A 166 -16.36 -2.63 18.04
N THR A 167 -17.40 -1.87 17.69
CA THR A 167 -18.68 -2.40 17.20
C THR A 167 -18.63 -2.94 15.77
N LEU A 168 -17.58 -2.66 14.99
CA LEU A 168 -17.45 -3.12 13.59
C LEU A 168 -16.25 -4.03 13.38
N ARG A 169 -15.54 -4.44 14.45
CA ARG A 169 -14.26 -5.15 14.30
C ARG A 169 -14.42 -6.48 13.57
N ALA A 170 -15.44 -7.25 13.93
CA ALA A 170 -15.69 -8.56 13.33
C ALA A 170 -15.97 -8.43 11.82
N GLU A 171 -16.79 -7.45 11.43
CA GLU A 171 -17.11 -7.17 10.02
C GLU A 171 -15.91 -6.63 9.25
N ILE A 172 -15.11 -5.74 9.87
CA ILE A 172 -13.86 -5.22 9.30
C ILE A 172 -12.90 -6.37 9.02
N ASP A 173 -12.68 -7.24 9.99
CA ASP A 173 -11.71 -8.33 9.88
C ASP A 173 -12.16 -9.36 8.85
N ALA A 174 -13.44 -9.77 8.87
CA ALA A 174 -14.00 -10.71 7.90
C ALA A 174 -13.93 -10.16 6.46
N LEU A 175 -14.28 -8.89 6.25
CA LEU A 175 -14.22 -8.28 4.92
C LEU A 175 -12.77 -8.11 4.46
N ASN A 176 -11.85 -7.73 5.36
CA ASN A 176 -10.43 -7.62 5.05
C ASN A 176 -9.78 -8.96 4.69
N GLU A 177 -10.19 -10.05 5.34
CA GLU A 177 -9.74 -11.41 5.06
C GLU A 177 -10.14 -11.87 3.66
N SER A 178 -11.32 -11.48 3.17
CA SER A 178 -11.76 -11.74 1.80
C SER A 178 -11.09 -10.82 0.77
N LEU A 179 -11.06 -9.50 1.05
CA LEU A 179 -10.54 -8.48 0.13
C LEU A 179 -9.06 -8.68 -0.21
N TYR A 180 -8.25 -9.09 0.77
CA TYR A 180 -6.82 -9.20 0.57
C TYR A 180 -6.43 -10.24 -0.50
N PRO A 181 -6.75 -11.53 -0.37
CA PRO A 181 -6.33 -12.56 -1.34
C PRO A 181 -7.02 -12.42 -2.71
N ARG A 182 -8.28 -11.97 -2.74
CA ARG A 182 -9.11 -11.92 -3.95
C ARG A 182 -8.94 -10.64 -4.77
N LEU A 183 -8.68 -9.51 -4.12
CA LEU A 183 -8.59 -8.21 -4.80
C LEU A 183 -7.24 -7.51 -4.57
N ASN A 184 -6.88 -7.16 -3.33
CA ASN A 184 -5.67 -6.35 -3.10
C ASN A 184 -4.39 -7.07 -3.58
N ASN A 185 -4.26 -8.35 -3.25
CA ASN A 185 -3.22 -9.25 -3.75
C ASN A 185 -3.67 -9.97 -5.03
N GLY A 186 -4.98 -10.09 -5.28
CA GLY A 186 -5.55 -10.73 -6.48
C GLY A 186 -5.06 -10.11 -7.78
N VAL A 187 -5.01 -8.77 -7.87
CA VAL A 187 -4.47 -8.08 -9.06
C VAL A 187 -2.99 -8.41 -9.30
N TYR A 188 -2.20 -8.59 -8.25
CA TYR A 188 -0.80 -9.03 -8.36
C TYR A 188 -0.70 -10.50 -8.78
N ARG A 189 -1.57 -11.37 -8.25
CA ARG A 189 -1.67 -12.78 -8.66
C ARG A 189 -1.98 -12.89 -10.15
N ALA A 190 -2.91 -12.08 -10.66
CA ALA A 190 -3.23 -12.03 -12.08
C ALA A 190 -2.04 -11.46 -12.91
N GLY A 191 -1.50 -10.31 -12.51
CA GLY A 191 -0.45 -9.64 -13.27
C GLY A 191 0.87 -10.42 -13.36
N PHE A 192 1.18 -11.23 -12.35
CA PHE A 192 2.42 -12.01 -12.27
C PHE A 192 2.25 -13.51 -12.47
N ALA A 193 1.04 -13.97 -12.83
CA ALA A 193 0.80 -15.37 -13.18
C ALA A 193 1.71 -15.82 -14.33
N THR A 194 2.31 -17.02 -14.19
CA THR A 194 3.15 -17.62 -15.24
C THR A 194 2.42 -18.68 -16.06
N THR A 195 1.18 -19.03 -15.67
CA THR A 195 0.33 -20.02 -16.35
C THR A 195 -1.05 -19.44 -16.61
N SER A 196 -1.72 -19.87 -17.70
CA SER A 196 -3.08 -19.42 -18.01
C SER A 196 -4.08 -19.80 -16.91
N VAL A 197 -3.89 -20.94 -16.24
CA VAL A 197 -4.76 -21.40 -15.15
C VAL A 197 -4.66 -20.49 -13.93
N SER A 198 -3.44 -20.20 -13.46
CA SER A 198 -3.23 -19.29 -12.32
C SER A 198 -3.72 -17.88 -12.61
N TYR A 199 -3.51 -17.39 -13.84
CA TYR A 199 -4.05 -16.12 -14.31
C TYR A 199 -5.59 -16.11 -14.26
N GLN A 200 -6.24 -17.11 -14.88
CA GLN A 200 -7.71 -17.14 -14.97
C GLN A 200 -8.36 -17.25 -13.59
N GLN A 201 -7.78 -18.02 -12.67
CA GLN A 201 -8.26 -18.10 -11.29
C GLN A 201 -8.17 -16.74 -10.59
N ALA A 202 -7.01 -16.09 -10.62
CA ALA A 202 -6.84 -14.78 -10.00
C ALA A 202 -7.71 -13.69 -10.67
N PHE A 203 -7.86 -13.74 -11.99
CA PHE A 203 -8.73 -12.85 -12.75
C PHE A 203 -10.20 -13.01 -12.32
N ASN A 204 -10.68 -14.25 -12.21
CA ASN A 204 -12.04 -14.55 -11.76
C ASN A 204 -12.26 -14.10 -10.30
N ASP A 205 -11.29 -14.33 -9.41
CA ASP A 205 -11.34 -13.87 -8.02
C ASP A 205 -11.50 -12.35 -7.93
N VAL A 206 -10.71 -11.60 -8.72
CA VAL A 206 -10.74 -10.13 -8.77
C VAL A 206 -12.12 -9.63 -9.19
N PHE A 207 -12.66 -10.12 -10.30
CA PHE A 207 -13.93 -9.62 -10.82
C PHE A 207 -15.14 -10.09 -10.01
N SER A 208 -15.09 -11.31 -9.46
CA SER A 208 -16.11 -11.76 -8.51
C SER A 208 -16.13 -10.89 -7.26
N GLN A 209 -14.96 -10.50 -6.72
CA GLN A 209 -14.90 -9.60 -5.57
C GLN A 209 -15.38 -8.18 -5.90
N LEU A 210 -15.08 -7.66 -7.10
CA LEU A 210 -15.59 -6.36 -7.55
C LEU A 210 -17.11 -6.38 -7.73
N ASP A 211 -17.66 -7.44 -8.33
CA ASP A 211 -19.12 -7.60 -8.50
C ASP A 211 -19.83 -7.72 -7.13
N GLU A 212 -19.24 -8.41 -6.15
CA GLU A 212 -19.75 -8.46 -4.77
C GLU A 212 -19.74 -7.09 -4.09
N LEU A 213 -18.69 -6.29 -4.28
CA LEU A 213 -18.60 -4.93 -3.72
C LEU A 213 -19.59 -3.98 -4.40
N GLU A 214 -19.78 -4.08 -5.72
CA GLU A 214 -20.82 -3.34 -6.44
C GLU A 214 -22.20 -3.66 -5.85
N ALA A 215 -22.51 -4.95 -5.64
CA ALA A 215 -23.75 -5.37 -5.01
C ALA A 215 -23.88 -4.87 -3.56
N LEU A 216 -22.80 -4.89 -2.78
CA LEU A 216 -22.77 -4.40 -1.40
C LEU A 216 -23.14 -2.91 -1.32
N LEU A 217 -22.72 -2.10 -2.29
CA LEU A 217 -22.96 -0.66 -2.35
C LEU A 217 -24.37 -0.28 -2.88
N SER A 218 -25.18 -1.27 -3.25
CA SER A 218 -26.48 -1.07 -3.90
C SER A 218 -27.57 -0.53 -2.98
N ASP A 219 -27.41 -0.67 -1.66
CA ASP A 219 -28.34 -0.12 -0.66
C ASP A 219 -28.15 1.39 -0.42
N GLY A 220 -27.23 2.03 -1.13
CA GLY A 220 -26.99 3.46 -1.06
C GLY A 220 -25.97 3.90 -0.01
N ARG A 221 -25.35 2.96 0.73
CA ARG A 221 -24.29 3.29 1.69
C ARG A 221 -23.13 4.06 1.07
N THR A 222 -22.53 4.96 1.87
CA THR A 222 -21.36 5.73 1.45
C THR A 222 -20.06 4.91 1.47
N PHE A 223 -19.87 4.10 2.52
CA PHE A 223 -18.68 3.28 2.78
C PHE A 223 -19.04 1.81 2.94
N LEU A 224 -18.05 0.91 2.97
CA LEU A 224 -18.27 -0.54 2.91
C LEU A 224 -19.13 -1.07 4.08
N LEU A 225 -19.00 -0.47 5.25
CA LEU A 225 -19.72 -0.85 6.47
C LEU A 225 -20.72 0.22 6.94
N GLY A 226 -21.30 0.95 5.98
CA GLY A 226 -22.35 1.96 6.23
C GLY A 226 -21.87 3.38 5.98
N GLU A 227 -22.14 4.30 6.92
CA GLU A 227 -21.79 5.72 6.78
C GLU A 227 -20.47 6.10 7.45
N ARG A 228 -19.82 5.16 8.14
CA ARG A 228 -18.54 5.39 8.82
C ARG A 228 -17.39 4.93 7.95
N LEU A 229 -16.40 5.81 7.76
CA LEU A 229 -15.13 5.46 7.15
C LEU A 229 -14.33 4.54 8.08
N THR A 230 -13.87 3.40 7.57
CA THR A 230 -13.06 2.42 8.29
C THR A 230 -11.74 2.15 7.59
N GLU A 231 -10.83 1.41 8.22
CA GLU A 231 -9.61 1.00 7.52
C GLU A 231 -9.87 0.09 6.31
N THR A 232 -11.00 -0.61 6.27
CA THR A 232 -11.37 -1.48 5.15
C THR A 232 -11.56 -0.63 3.90
N ASP A 233 -12.12 0.56 4.05
CA ASP A 233 -12.31 1.51 2.95
C ASP A 233 -10.97 2.01 2.41
N ILE A 234 -10.00 2.31 3.30
CA ILE A 234 -8.62 2.65 2.93
C ILE A 234 -7.98 1.49 2.15
N ARG A 235 -8.12 0.26 2.65
CA ARG A 235 -7.52 -0.96 2.05
C ARG A 235 -8.10 -1.25 0.67
N LEU A 236 -9.39 -1.00 0.44
CA LEU A 236 -10.01 -1.10 -0.88
C LEU A 236 -9.58 0.06 -1.80
N PHE A 237 -9.66 1.29 -1.32
CA PHE A 237 -9.39 2.51 -2.10
C PHE A 237 -8.03 2.48 -2.78
N VAL A 238 -6.97 2.08 -2.07
CA VAL A 238 -5.62 2.04 -2.63
C VAL A 238 -5.49 1.07 -3.82
N THR A 239 -6.36 0.06 -3.91
CA THR A 239 -6.45 -0.83 -5.07
C THR A 239 -7.28 -0.19 -6.18
N LEU A 240 -8.46 0.37 -5.87
CA LEU A 240 -9.36 0.96 -6.87
C LEU A 240 -8.72 2.13 -7.62
N ILE A 241 -8.04 3.03 -6.91
CA ILE A 241 -7.39 4.20 -7.52
C ILE A 241 -6.26 3.84 -8.49
N ARG A 242 -5.71 2.63 -8.35
CA ARG A 242 -4.65 2.08 -9.22
C ARG A 242 -5.19 1.21 -10.34
N PHE A 243 -6.47 0.86 -10.31
CA PHE A 243 -7.04 -0.17 -11.15
C PHE A 243 -7.03 0.24 -12.62
N ASP A 244 -7.72 1.32 -12.97
CA ASP A 244 -7.84 1.77 -14.36
C ASP A 244 -6.51 2.27 -14.92
N VAL A 245 -5.63 2.80 -14.07
CA VAL A 245 -4.36 3.43 -14.46
C VAL A 245 -3.23 2.44 -14.64
N ALA A 246 -3.29 1.27 -13.99
CA ALA A 246 -2.21 0.29 -14.01
C ALA A 246 -2.71 -1.15 -14.13
N TYR A 247 -3.57 -1.62 -13.21
CA TYR A 247 -3.94 -3.03 -13.13
C TYR A 247 -4.75 -3.51 -14.35
N HIS A 248 -5.65 -2.68 -14.84
CA HIS A 248 -6.49 -2.97 -15.98
C HIS A 248 -5.65 -3.32 -17.22
N GLY A 249 -4.65 -2.47 -17.54
CA GLY A 249 -3.75 -2.70 -18.67
C GLY A 249 -2.62 -3.67 -18.33
N LEU A 250 -1.71 -3.26 -17.43
CA LEU A 250 -0.45 -3.94 -17.18
C LEU A 250 -0.64 -5.35 -16.59
N PHE A 251 -1.58 -5.50 -15.64
CA PHE A 251 -1.87 -6.78 -15.00
C PHE A 251 -2.97 -7.58 -15.71
N LYS A 252 -3.47 -7.07 -16.85
CA LYS A 252 -4.51 -7.69 -17.66
C LYS A 252 -5.82 -7.91 -16.90
N CYS A 253 -6.08 -7.15 -15.82
CA CYS A 253 -7.38 -7.18 -15.13
C CYS A 253 -8.41 -6.37 -15.94
N ASN A 254 -8.74 -6.83 -17.15
CA ASN A 254 -9.40 -6.03 -18.18
C ASN A 254 -10.83 -6.47 -18.56
N LEU A 255 -11.57 -7.13 -17.67
CA LEU A 255 -12.99 -7.41 -17.92
C LEU A 255 -13.80 -6.12 -17.99
N ARG A 256 -13.64 -5.24 -17.00
CA ARG A 256 -14.28 -3.92 -16.87
C ARG A 256 -13.35 -2.98 -16.11
N ARG A 257 -13.41 -1.68 -16.39
CA ARG A 257 -12.75 -0.64 -15.60
C ARG A 257 -13.59 -0.31 -14.37
N ILE A 258 -12.98 0.23 -13.32
CA ILE A 258 -13.71 0.74 -12.14
C ILE A 258 -14.70 1.82 -12.55
N ARG A 259 -14.36 2.68 -13.52
CA ARG A 259 -15.30 3.68 -14.04
C ARG A 259 -16.55 3.09 -14.71
N ASP A 260 -16.50 1.83 -15.14
CA ASP A 260 -17.63 1.13 -15.76
C ASP A 260 -18.55 0.46 -14.70
N TYR A 261 -18.13 0.43 -13.43
CA TYR A 261 -18.95 0.05 -12.27
C TYR A 261 -19.59 1.29 -11.66
N THR A 262 -20.93 1.37 -11.65
CA THR A 262 -21.61 2.62 -11.26
C THR A 262 -21.40 2.94 -9.79
N LEU A 263 -21.55 1.95 -8.92
CA LEU A 263 -21.51 2.15 -7.47
C LEU A 263 -20.07 2.19 -6.95
N LEU A 264 -19.16 1.39 -7.52
CA LEU A 264 -17.73 1.49 -7.22
C LEU A 264 -17.11 2.80 -7.72
N ASN A 265 -17.53 3.33 -8.88
CA ASN A 265 -17.09 4.65 -9.34
C ASN A 265 -17.59 5.76 -8.40
N ARG A 266 -18.86 5.69 -7.95
CA ARG A 266 -19.40 6.58 -6.91
C ARG A 266 -18.56 6.48 -5.63
N TYR A 267 -18.31 5.27 -5.15
CA TYR A 267 -17.51 5.02 -3.94
C TYR A 267 -16.09 5.58 -4.07
N LEU A 268 -15.43 5.40 -5.22
CA LEU A 268 -14.09 5.96 -5.49
C LEU A 268 -14.10 7.50 -5.39
N LYS A 269 -15.13 8.15 -5.93
CA LYS A 269 -15.33 9.61 -5.83
C LYS A 269 -15.61 10.04 -4.38
N SER A 270 -16.38 9.26 -3.62
CA SER A 270 -16.62 9.51 -2.19
C SER A 270 -15.30 9.46 -1.40
N MET A 271 -14.47 8.44 -1.62
CA MET A 271 -13.15 8.33 -0.98
C MET A 271 -12.22 9.50 -1.32
N LEU A 272 -12.19 9.94 -2.58
CA LEU A 272 -11.42 11.11 -3.01
C LEU A 272 -11.95 12.45 -2.47
N SER A 273 -13.19 12.47 -1.97
CA SER A 273 -13.81 13.64 -1.36
C SER A 273 -13.57 13.70 0.15
N VAL A 274 -13.09 12.62 0.77
CA VAL A 274 -12.64 12.64 2.17
C VAL A 274 -11.41 13.53 2.26
N SER A 275 -11.46 14.54 3.14
CA SER A 275 -10.40 15.52 3.34
C SER A 275 -9.03 14.84 3.56
N GLY A 276 -8.02 15.30 2.82
CA GLY A 276 -6.65 14.77 2.90
C GLY A 276 -6.38 13.47 2.13
N VAL A 277 -7.40 12.70 1.70
CA VAL A 277 -7.17 11.43 0.97
C VAL A 277 -6.58 11.69 -0.41
N ARG A 278 -7.14 12.64 -1.18
CA ARG A 278 -6.67 12.95 -2.54
C ARG A 278 -5.19 13.35 -2.57
N GLU A 279 -4.74 14.11 -1.58
CA GLU A 279 -3.35 14.58 -1.47
C GLU A 279 -2.32 13.44 -1.34
N THR A 280 -2.77 12.23 -0.98
CA THR A 280 -1.90 11.04 -0.89
C THR A 280 -1.73 10.31 -2.22
N VAL A 281 -2.43 10.74 -3.27
CA VAL A 281 -2.43 10.10 -4.58
C VAL A 281 -1.51 10.87 -5.53
N ASN A 282 -0.55 10.17 -6.12
CA ASN A 282 0.29 10.70 -7.19
C ASN A 282 0.23 9.74 -8.38
N ILE A 283 -0.57 10.11 -9.39
CA ILE A 283 -0.82 9.28 -10.57
C ILE A 283 0.45 9.09 -11.40
N ASP A 284 1.28 10.13 -11.52
CA ASP A 284 2.55 10.04 -12.25
C ASP A 284 3.49 9.02 -11.63
N HIS A 285 3.67 9.07 -10.30
CA HIS A 285 4.43 8.05 -9.58
C HIS A 285 3.84 6.67 -9.85
N ILE A 286 2.54 6.47 -9.60
CA ILE A 286 1.86 5.18 -9.83
C ILE A 286 2.17 4.65 -11.22
N LYS A 287 1.91 5.43 -12.28
CA LYS A 287 2.11 4.98 -13.66
C LYS A 287 3.58 4.70 -13.96
N GLN A 288 4.49 5.61 -13.59
CA GLN A 288 5.93 5.44 -13.79
C GLN A 288 6.46 4.15 -13.15
N GLY A 289 6.03 3.85 -11.93
CA GLY A 289 6.53 2.67 -11.22
C GLY A 289 5.92 1.34 -11.68
N TYR A 290 4.62 1.30 -11.99
CA TYR A 290 4.02 0.06 -12.52
C TYR A 290 4.55 -0.24 -13.93
N TYR A 291 4.54 0.74 -14.83
CA TYR A 291 4.97 0.52 -16.21
C TYR A 291 6.50 0.38 -16.34
N SER A 292 7.30 0.64 -15.29
CA SER A 292 8.73 0.28 -15.29
C SER A 292 9.00 -1.21 -15.01
N ILE A 293 7.98 -2.03 -14.71
CA ILE A 293 8.15 -3.47 -14.46
C ILE A 293 8.53 -4.18 -15.75
N LYS A 294 9.83 -4.35 -16.00
CA LYS A 294 10.39 -4.92 -17.24
C LYS A 294 9.84 -6.30 -17.60
N ALA A 295 9.52 -7.13 -16.61
CA ALA A 295 8.96 -8.47 -16.84
C ALA A 295 7.57 -8.43 -17.51
N LEU A 296 6.81 -7.33 -17.33
CA LEU A 296 5.46 -7.16 -17.89
C LEU A 296 5.44 -6.12 -19.02
N ASN A 297 6.35 -5.16 -18.99
CA ASN A 297 6.49 -4.09 -19.97
C ASN A 297 7.98 -3.87 -20.32
N PRO A 298 8.57 -4.71 -21.20
CA PRO A 298 10.01 -4.69 -21.47
C PRO A 298 10.54 -3.33 -21.98
N ASN A 299 9.74 -2.61 -22.76
CA ASN A 299 10.12 -1.32 -23.35
C ASN A 299 9.95 -0.14 -22.39
N GLY A 300 9.33 -0.35 -21.21
CA GLY A 300 9.13 0.70 -20.21
C GLY A 300 8.19 1.83 -20.65
N ILE A 301 7.41 1.64 -21.70
CA ILE A 301 6.50 2.68 -22.22
C ILE A 301 5.36 2.88 -21.22
N VAL A 302 5.19 4.12 -20.75
CA VAL A 302 4.08 4.53 -19.88
C VAL A 302 2.92 5.01 -20.76
N PRO A 303 1.73 4.40 -20.68
CA PRO A 303 0.57 4.83 -21.46
C PRO A 303 0.15 6.26 -21.12
N ALA A 304 -0.36 7.01 -22.10
CA ALA A 304 -0.86 8.36 -21.89
C ALA A 304 -2.14 8.39 -21.03
N GLY A 305 -3.07 7.46 -21.26
CA GLY A 305 -4.34 7.38 -20.53
C GLY A 305 -4.28 6.62 -19.20
N PRO A 306 -5.45 6.33 -18.60
CA PRO A 306 -6.74 6.92 -18.94
C PRO A 306 -6.84 8.39 -18.52
N ASP A 307 -7.84 9.12 -19.02
CA ASP A 307 -8.21 10.44 -18.51
C ASP A 307 -8.85 10.30 -17.12
N LEU A 308 -8.31 11.03 -16.15
CA LEU A 308 -8.71 11.04 -14.74
C LEU A 308 -9.27 12.39 -14.29
N SER A 309 -9.49 13.32 -15.21
CA SER A 309 -10.00 14.67 -14.91
C SER A 309 -11.30 14.66 -14.10
N GLU A 310 -12.16 13.65 -14.31
CA GLU A 310 -13.41 13.47 -13.53
C GLU A 310 -13.19 13.16 -12.04
N TYR A 311 -11.98 12.74 -11.66
CA TYR A 311 -11.56 12.48 -10.29
C TYR A 311 -10.81 13.66 -9.66
N GLY A 312 -10.54 14.73 -10.43
CA GLY A 312 -9.71 15.86 -10.02
C GLY A 312 -8.25 15.48 -9.79
N LEU A 313 -7.74 14.55 -10.61
CA LEU A 313 -6.37 14.03 -10.61
C LEU A 313 -5.70 14.25 -11.97
#